data_AF-A0A3M7LIC9-F1
#
_entry.id   AF-A0A3M7LIC9-F1
#
_cell.length_a   1.000
_cell.length_b   1.000
_cell.length_c   1.000
_cell.angle_alpha   90.00
_cell.angle_beta   90.00
_cell.angle_gamma   90.00
#
_symmetry.space_group_name_H-M   'P 1'
#
loop_
_entity.id
_entity.type
_entity.pdbx_description
1 polymer ?
#
loop_
_entity_poly.entity_id
_entity_poly.type
_entity_poly.pdbx_seq_one_letter_code
_entity_poly.pdbx_strand_id
1 'polypeptide(L)'
;MIYSLAIVVQCTGLKNNYLKNGDLLFVTAKESGLSEAINKVTQRQRNISFDHIGILEIVDNDFFVLHASPIGGSQRQSLKEFVKDQKGDKQKIIVYRLKKEYEKVIPKAIKKAESMLGKPYNGILYPE
;
A
#
# COMPACT_ATOMS: atom_id res chain seq x y z
N MET A 1 -40.90 -37.22 12.66
CA MET A 1 -39.72 -36.61 13.30
C MET A 1 -38.87 -35.98 12.20
N ILE A 2 -38.98 -34.66 12.04
CA ILE A 2 -38.29 -33.90 10.98
C ILE A 2 -36.92 -33.50 11.53
N TYR A 3 -35.83 -33.99 10.95
CA TYR A 3 -34.49 -33.50 11.24
C TYR A 3 -34.08 -32.53 10.13
N SER A 4 -34.23 -31.23 10.39
CA SER A 4 -33.63 -30.18 9.56
C SER A 4 -32.15 -30.06 9.90
N LEU A 5 -31.29 -30.50 9.00
CA LEU A 5 -29.84 -30.25 9.05
C LEU A 5 -29.58 -28.85 8.50
N ALA A 6 -29.50 -27.85 9.40
CA ALA A 6 -29.04 -26.52 9.05
C ALA A 6 -27.51 -26.56 8.85
N ILE A 7 -27.06 -26.58 7.59
CA ILE A 7 -25.66 -26.34 7.27
C ILE A 7 -25.42 -24.85 7.45
N VAL A 8 -24.84 -24.48 8.59
CA VAL A 8 -24.30 -23.13 8.81
C VAL A 8 -23.05 -23.01 7.95
N VAL A 9 -23.20 -22.46 6.74
CA VAL A 9 -22.06 -22.01 5.93
C VAL A 9 -21.52 -20.75 6.59
N GLN A 10 -20.62 -20.91 7.55
CA GLN A 10 -19.76 -19.83 8.04
C GLN A 10 -18.72 -19.53 6.96
N CYS A 11 -19.09 -18.64 6.04
CA CYS A 11 -18.13 -18.01 5.14
C CYS A 11 -17.33 -16.98 5.96
N THR A 12 -16.34 -17.45 6.72
CA THR A 12 -15.37 -16.59 7.40
C THR A 12 -14.06 -16.63 6.63
N GLY A 13 -13.95 -15.68 5.71
CA GLY A 13 -12.74 -15.49 4.93
C GLY A 13 -13.02 -14.44 3.88
N LEU A 14 -12.76 -13.17 4.20
CA LEU A 14 -12.37 -12.22 3.18
C LEU A 14 -11.09 -12.77 2.55
N LYS A 15 -11.22 -13.67 1.57
CA LYS A 15 -10.13 -14.03 0.66
C LYS A 15 -9.81 -12.74 -0.07
N ASN A 16 -8.76 -12.06 0.39
CA ASN A 16 -8.22 -10.87 -0.24
C ASN A 16 -7.49 -11.28 -1.55
N ASN A 17 -8.19 -11.98 -2.44
CA ASN A 17 -7.72 -12.53 -3.70
C ASN A 17 -7.31 -11.44 -4.72
N TYR A 18 -7.51 -10.17 -4.37
CA TYR A 18 -7.21 -9.05 -5.25
C TYR A 18 -5.77 -8.58 -5.13
N LEU A 19 -5.14 -8.76 -3.96
CA LEU A 19 -3.76 -8.34 -3.72
C LEU A 19 -2.76 -9.45 -4.06
N LYS A 20 -1.61 -9.06 -4.59
CA LYS A 20 -0.52 -9.96 -4.97
C LYS A 20 0.83 -9.38 -4.56
N ASN A 21 1.79 -10.27 -4.34
CA ASN A 21 3.20 -9.89 -4.22
C ASN A 21 3.60 -8.95 -5.37
N GLY A 22 4.26 -7.84 -5.03
CA GLY A 22 4.72 -6.84 -5.99
C GLY A 22 3.71 -5.78 -6.37
N ASP A 23 2.49 -5.80 -5.81
CA ASP A 23 1.58 -4.67 -5.92
C ASP A 23 2.21 -3.40 -5.32
N LEU A 24 2.06 -2.29 -6.03
CA LEU A 24 2.57 -0.98 -5.62
C LEU A 24 1.45 -0.21 -4.93
N LEU A 25 1.67 0.16 -3.68
CA LEU A 25 0.75 0.89 -2.84
C LEU A 25 1.15 2.37 -2.86
N PHE A 26 0.41 3.18 -3.61
CA PHE A 26 0.63 4.63 -3.69
C PHE A 26 -0.28 5.35 -2.71
N VAL A 27 0.30 6.21 -1.87
CA VAL A 27 -0.42 7.03 -0.90
C VAL A 27 -0.60 8.42 -1.48
N THR A 28 -1.83 8.93 -1.43
CA THR A 28 -2.13 10.30 -1.87
C THR A 28 -1.50 11.31 -0.92
N ALA A 29 -1.00 12.43 -1.45
CA ALA A 29 -0.52 13.55 -0.66
C ALA A 29 -1.56 14.00 0.38
N LYS A 30 -1.08 14.41 1.57
CA LYS A 30 -1.96 14.98 2.59
C LYS A 30 -2.74 16.16 2.02
N GLU A 31 -4.06 16.14 2.19
CA GLU A 31 -4.89 17.30 1.90
C GLU A 31 -4.63 18.36 2.99
N SER A 32 -3.75 19.30 2.70
CA SER A 32 -3.62 20.51 3.52
C SER A 32 -4.83 21.43 3.27
N GLY A 33 -5.24 22.25 4.25
CA GLY A 33 -6.42 23.12 4.10
C GLY A 33 -6.37 24.07 2.89
N LEU A 34 -5.17 24.37 2.38
CA LEU A 34 -4.98 25.12 1.14
C LEU A 34 -5.36 24.30 -0.12
N SER A 35 -5.07 23.00 -0.12
CA SER A 35 -5.41 22.08 -1.20
C SER A 35 -6.93 21.90 -1.35
N GLU A 36 -7.68 21.94 -0.24
CA GLU A 36 -9.14 21.91 -0.25
C GLU A 36 -9.72 23.20 -0.85
N ALA A 37 -9.18 24.37 -0.46
CA ALA A 37 -9.59 25.67 -1.00
C ALA A 37 -9.30 25.79 -2.51
N ILE A 38 -8.14 25.30 -2.97
CA ILE A 38 -7.76 25.30 -4.39
C ILE A 38 -8.61 24.31 -5.18
N ASN A 39 -8.86 23.09 -4.68
CA ASN A 39 -9.71 22.10 -5.34
C ASN A 39 -11.15 22.59 -5.52
N LYS A 40 -11.67 23.35 -4.54
CA LYS A 40 -13.02 23.91 -4.61
C LYS A 40 -13.18 24.92 -5.75
N VAL A 41 -12.10 25.60 -6.15
CA VAL A 41 -12.14 26.68 -7.15
C VAL A 41 -11.67 26.27 -8.55
N THR A 42 -10.98 25.14 -8.73
CA THR A 42 -10.36 24.80 -10.03
C THR A 42 -11.10 23.80 -10.92
N GLN A 43 -12.10 23.04 -10.44
CA GLN A 43 -13.01 22.13 -11.21
C GLN A 43 -12.49 21.54 -12.56
N ARG A 44 -11.21 21.18 -12.67
CA ARG A 44 -10.63 20.56 -13.87
C ARG A 44 -9.72 19.44 -13.40
N GLN A 45 -10.14 18.21 -13.70
CA GLN A 45 -9.42 16.93 -13.57
C GLN A 45 -8.67 16.72 -12.25
N ARG A 46 -9.18 15.81 -11.41
CA ARG A 46 -8.55 15.34 -10.17
C ARG A 46 -7.07 15.01 -10.36
N ASN A 47 -6.18 15.97 -10.12
CA ASN A 47 -4.74 15.75 -10.01
C ASN A 47 -4.48 15.08 -8.66
N ILE A 48 -4.63 13.76 -8.63
CA ILE A 48 -4.27 12.96 -7.47
C ILE A 48 -2.74 13.03 -7.35
N SER A 49 -2.26 13.77 -6.36
CA SER A 49 -0.84 13.81 -6.02
C SER A 49 -0.53 12.66 -5.05
N PHE A 50 0.67 12.11 -5.16
CA PHE A 50 1.16 11.04 -4.28
C PHE A 50 2.42 11.51 -3.57
N ASP A 51 2.56 11.18 -2.29
CA ASP A 51 3.73 11.56 -1.47
C ASP A 51 4.51 10.35 -0.95
N HIS A 52 3.92 9.15 -1.02
CA HIS A 52 4.53 7.94 -0.48
C HIS A 52 4.18 6.70 -1.30
N ILE A 53 5.09 5.72 -1.30
CA ILE A 53 4.95 4.45 -2.02
C ILE A 53 5.51 3.28 -1.21
N GLY A 54 4.88 2.12 -1.33
CA GLY A 54 5.40 0.85 -0.81
C GLY A 54 5.16 -0.31 -1.78
N ILE A 55 5.91 -1.39 -1.60
CA ILE A 55 5.74 -2.66 -2.31
C ILE A 55 5.05 -3.64 -1.37
N LEU A 56 3.96 -4.26 -1.84
CA LEU A 56 3.27 -5.30 -1.10
C LEU A 56 4.07 -6.61 -1.15
N GLU A 57 4.27 -7.18 0.02
CA GLU A 57 4.80 -8.51 0.23
C GLU A 57 3.76 -9.38 0.96
N ILE A 58 3.58 -10.62 0.51
CA ILE A 58 2.69 -11.61 1.09
C ILE A 58 3.51 -12.85 1.41
N VAL A 59 3.59 -13.21 2.70
CA VAL A 59 4.31 -14.37 3.23
C VAL A 59 3.35 -15.14 4.13
N ASP A 60 3.13 -16.43 3.88
CA ASP A 60 2.29 -17.30 4.72
C ASP A 60 0.91 -16.71 5.07
N ASN A 61 0.28 -16.03 4.11
CA ASN A 61 -0.99 -15.29 4.21
C ASN A 61 -0.94 -13.98 5.03
N ASP A 62 0.21 -13.59 5.55
CA ASP A 62 0.43 -12.29 6.17
C ASP A 62 0.86 -11.25 5.13
N PHE A 63 0.35 -10.03 5.30
CA PHE A 63 0.52 -8.93 4.36
C PHE A 63 1.41 -7.85 4.95
N PHE A 64 2.46 -7.50 4.22
CA PHE A 64 3.47 -6.53 4.62
C PHE A 64 3.70 -5.51 3.52
N VAL A 65 4.16 -4.33 3.92
CA VAL A 65 4.54 -3.24 3.03
C VAL A 65 6.01 -2.96 3.26
N LEU A 66 6.81 -3.14 2.21
CA LEU A 66 8.20 -2.74 2.16
C LEU A 66 8.24 -1.29 1.65
N HIS A 67 8.69 -0.35 2.49
CA HIS A 67 8.72 1.07 2.14
C HIS A 67 9.80 1.83 2.91
N ALA A 68 10.17 3.01 2.44
CA ALA A 68 11.05 3.92 3.16
C ALA A 68 10.25 5.04 3.81
N SER A 69 10.36 5.20 5.12
CA SER A 69 9.68 6.23 5.90
C SER A 69 10.70 7.20 6.50
N PRO A 70 10.37 8.51 6.63
CA PRO A 70 11.21 9.46 7.37
C PRO A 70 11.51 9.00 8.79
N ILE A 71 10.56 8.30 9.43
CA ILE A 71 10.71 7.69 10.74
C ILE A 71 10.87 6.19 10.53
N GLY A 72 12.01 5.62 10.93
CA GLY A 72 12.29 4.18 10.80
C GLY A 72 13.08 3.78 9.55
N GLY A 73 13.25 4.69 8.59
CA GLY A 73 14.02 4.43 7.37
C GLY A 73 13.36 3.41 6.46
N SER A 74 14.16 2.59 5.78
CA SER A 74 13.67 1.46 4.99
C SER A 74 13.15 0.37 5.92
N GLN A 75 11.85 0.13 5.92
CA GLN A 75 11.19 -0.73 6.89
C GLN A 75 10.15 -1.65 6.27
N ARG A 76 9.82 -2.69 7.04
CA ARG A 76 8.78 -3.67 6.73
C ARG A 76 7.67 -3.50 7.75
N GLN A 77 6.52 -3.01 7.30
CA GLN A 77 5.38 -2.70 8.15
C GLN A 77 4.22 -3.65 7.83
N SER A 78 3.39 -4.02 8.81
CA SER A 78 2.17 -4.78 8.50
C SER A 78 1.23 -3.92 7.65
N LEU A 79 0.55 -4.52 6.65
CA LEU A 79 -0.40 -3.79 5.82
C LEU A 79 -1.51 -3.12 6.66
N LYS A 80 -1.92 -3.77 7.75
CA LYS A 80 -2.93 -3.25 8.67
C LYS A 80 -2.48 -1.96 9.35
N GLU A 81 -1.25 -1.91 9.86
CA GLU A 81 -0.69 -0.70 10.47
C GLU A 81 -0.45 0.38 9.42
N PHE A 82 0.09 0.01 8.26
CA PHE A 82 0.32 0.95 7.17
C PHE A 82 -0.97 1.67 6.75
N VAL A 83 -2.07 0.92 6.59
CA VAL A 83 -3.39 1.49 6.29
C VAL A 83 -3.91 2.36 7.44
N LYS A 84 -3.63 1.99 8.70
CA LYS A 84 -4.06 2.76 9.87
C LYS A 84 -3.37 4.12 9.92
N ASP A 85 -2.07 4.17 9.65
CA ASP A 85 -1.28 5.40 9.67
C ASP A 85 -1.81 6.39 8.62
N GLN A 86 -2.07 5.92 7.39
CA GLN A 86 -2.53 6.78 6.31
C GLN A 86 -3.97 7.27 6.52
N LYS A 87 -4.82 6.46 7.19
CA LYS A 87 -6.18 6.87 7.57
C LYS A 87 -6.18 8.00 8.58
N GLY A 88 -5.23 8.01 9.52
CA GLY A 88 -5.08 9.12 10.47
C GLY A 88 -4.86 10.46 9.78
N ASP A 89 -4.14 10.43 8.66
CA ASP A 89 -3.80 11.60 7.84
C ASP A 89 -4.82 11.90 6.72
N LYS A 90 -5.99 11.23 6.69
CA LYS A 90 -7.00 11.31 5.62
C LYS A 90 -6.47 10.97 4.21
N GLN A 91 -5.35 10.26 4.13
CA GLN A 91 -4.76 9.84 2.87
C GLN A 91 -5.43 8.58 2.34
N LYS A 92 -5.46 8.42 1.01
CA LYS A 92 -5.97 7.22 0.33
C LYS A 92 -4.80 6.39 -0.19
N ILE A 93 -4.98 5.08 -0.21
CA ILE A 93 -4.03 4.14 -0.81
C ILE A 93 -4.62 3.64 -2.13
N ILE A 94 -3.86 3.79 -3.21
CA ILE A 94 -4.20 3.31 -4.55
C ILE A 94 -3.24 2.19 -4.93
N VAL A 95 -3.78 1.06 -5.36
CA VAL A 95 -3.00 -0.12 -5.72
C VAL A 95 -2.76 -0.14 -7.23
N TYR A 96 -1.49 -0.22 -7.62
CA TYR A 96 -1.07 -0.46 -9.00
C TYR A 96 -0.38 -1.82 -9.11
N ARG A 97 -0.54 -2.47 -10.26
CA ARG A 97 0.12 -3.74 -10.57
C ARG A 97 0.89 -3.60 -11.87
N LEU A 98 2.10 -4.18 -11.89
CA LEU A 98 2.88 -4.27 -13.12
C LEU A 98 2.11 -5.04 -14.20
N LYS A 99 2.34 -4.67 -15.47
CA LYS A 99 1.81 -5.46 -16.59
C LYS A 99 2.38 -6.88 -16.51
N LYS A 100 1.60 -7.84 -16.99
CA LYS A 100 1.91 -9.27 -16.96
C LYS A 100 3.30 -9.59 -17.54
N GLU A 101 3.74 -8.86 -18.56
CA GLU A 101 5.07 -9.02 -19.17
C GLU A 101 6.24 -8.77 -18.19
N TYR A 102 6.04 -7.96 -17.14
CA TYR A 102 7.05 -7.63 -16.12
C TYR A 102 6.93 -8.45 -14.84
N GLU A 103 5.93 -9.33 -14.71
CA GLU A 103 5.66 -10.09 -13.47
C GLU A 103 6.88 -10.90 -12.98
N LYS A 104 7.72 -11.37 -13.92
CA LYS A 104 8.95 -12.12 -13.64
C LYS A 104 9.98 -11.35 -12.82
N VAL A 105 9.94 -10.02 -12.81
CA VAL A 105 10.90 -9.19 -12.07
C VAL A 105 10.51 -9.01 -10.59
N ILE A 106 9.26 -9.27 -10.25
CA ILE A 106 8.70 -9.02 -8.90
C ILE A 106 9.52 -9.74 -7.80
N PRO A 107 9.85 -11.04 -7.91
CA PRO A 107 10.60 -11.72 -6.85
C PRO A 107 11.97 -11.08 -6.61
N LYS A 108 12.65 -10.65 -7.68
CA LYS A 108 13.95 -9.97 -7.58
C LYS A 108 13.80 -8.57 -6.96
N ALA A 109 12.73 -7.85 -7.28
CA ALA A 109 12.43 -6.54 -6.72
C ALA A 109 12.13 -6.61 -5.22
N ILE A 110 11.30 -7.57 -4.79
CA ILE A 110 11.01 -7.82 -3.37
C ILE A 110 12.29 -8.17 -2.63
N LYS A 111 13.08 -9.14 -3.11
CA LYS A 111 14.37 -9.50 -2.51
C LYS A 111 15.32 -8.30 -2.38
N LYS A 112 15.32 -7.42 -3.38
CA LYS A 112 16.12 -6.19 -3.33
C LYS A 112 15.59 -5.24 -2.26
N ALA A 113 14.27 -5.03 -2.16
CA ALA A 113 13.66 -4.20 -1.15
C ALA A 113 13.92 -4.73 0.28
N GLU A 114 13.80 -6.04 0.50
CA GLU A 114 14.17 -6.70 1.76
C GLU A 114 15.63 -6.43 2.13
N SER A 115 16.56 -6.49 1.16
CA SER A 115 17.98 -6.19 1.41
C SER A 115 18.26 -4.72 1.80
N MET A 116 17.29 -3.83 1.60
CA MET A 116 17.41 -2.42 2.00
C MET A 116 16.85 -2.16 3.40
N LEU A 117 16.20 -3.11 4.05
CA LEU A 117 15.62 -2.92 5.38
C LEU A 117 16.67 -2.48 6.41
N GLY A 118 16.28 -1.55 7.28
CA GLY A 118 17.14 -0.92 8.29
C GLY A 118 18.01 0.22 7.78
N LYS A 119 18.04 0.51 6.46
CA LYS A 119 18.77 1.67 5.94
C LYS A 119 18.09 2.98 6.35
N PRO A 120 18.86 4.02 6.72
CA PRO A 120 18.28 5.31 7.08
C PRO A 120 17.52 5.92 5.91
N TYR A 121 16.58 6.82 6.22
CA TYR A 121 15.88 7.58 5.21
C TYR A 121 16.86 8.56 4.54
N ASN A 122 17.00 8.46 3.22
CA ASN A 122 17.77 9.43 2.46
C ASN A 122 16.89 10.64 2.16
N GLY A 123 16.89 11.61 3.08
CA GLY A 123 16.19 12.90 2.90
C GLY A 123 16.87 13.85 1.91
N ILE A 124 18.05 13.48 1.40
CA ILE A 124 18.80 14.25 0.40
C ILE A 124 18.56 13.59 -0.96
N LEU A 125 17.56 14.08 -1.68
CA LEU A 125 17.48 13.97 -3.13
C LEU A 125 18.61 14.84 -3.68
N TYR A 126 19.80 14.27 -3.90
CA TYR A 126 20.87 15.01 -4.58
C TYR A 126 20.39 15.35 -5.99
N PRO A 127 20.33 16.65 -6.38
CA PRO A 127 20.39 17.00 -7.79
C PRO A 127 21.84 16.74 -8.23
N GLU A 128 22.02 15.95 -9.29
CA GLU A 128 23.26 16.04 -10.09
C GLU A 128 23.31 17.38 -10.83
#